data_AF-A0A6P6WWT5-F1
#
_entry.id   AF-A0A6P6WWT5-F1
#
_cell.length_a   1.000
_cell.length_b   1.000
_cell.length_c   1.000
_cell.angle_alpha   90.00
_cell.angle_beta   90.00
_cell.angle_gamma   90.00
#
_symmetry.space_group_name_H-M   'P 1'
#
loop_
_entity.id
_entity.type
_entity.pdbx_description
1 polymer ?
#
loop_
_entity_poly.entity_id
_entity_poly.type
_entity_poly.pdbx_seq_one_letter_code
_entity_poly.pdbx_strand_id
1 'polypeptide(L)'
;MMSLKVCPIALILSIIFSLFLISECGIIAVYWGQNAREGTLSDTCSSGLYKIVNIAFLPTFGNGQTPKLNLAGHCDPSSGGCQKLSSSIRQCQSQGIKVMLSIGGGAGSYSLSSDNDARQVANYLWNNFLGGKSNSRPLGEAVLDGIDFDIEHEQGQSYYATLARALSDYSKQGKKVYLTAAPQCPFPDRSLNTALSTGLFDYVWIQFYNNPPCEYTSSSPNNFKNSWNKWTSSIKANQFFVGLPASTAAAGNGYVPKQVLISEVLPFVKGSSKYGGIMLYDRYNDKQNGYSSAVKGSV
;
A
#
# COMPACT_ATOMS: atom_id res chain seq x y z
N MET A 1 7.67 -24.41 78.39
CA MET A 1 9.03 -23.89 78.09
C MET A 1 9.45 -24.40 76.72
N MET A 2 10.15 -23.56 75.95
CA MET A 2 10.72 -23.76 74.60
C MET A 2 9.69 -23.73 73.46
N SER A 3 9.43 -22.60 72.78
CA SER A 3 10.26 -21.66 71.99
C SER A 3 10.43 -22.07 70.52
N LEU A 4 10.01 -21.14 69.65
CA LEU A 4 9.97 -21.15 68.19
C LEU A 4 11.25 -21.65 67.52
N LYS A 5 11.10 -22.24 66.32
CA LYS A 5 11.82 -21.77 65.11
C LYS A 5 10.95 -21.94 63.85
N VAL A 6 10.50 -20.80 63.32
CA VAL A 6 9.96 -20.65 61.96
C VAL A 6 11.17 -20.65 61.02
N CYS A 7 11.17 -21.53 60.01
CA CYS A 7 12.16 -21.52 58.94
C CYS A 7 11.50 -20.90 57.70
N PRO A 8 11.97 -19.75 57.18
CA PRO A 8 11.42 -19.15 55.98
C PRO A 8 12.06 -19.83 54.76
N ILE A 9 11.38 -20.82 54.19
CA ILE A 9 11.76 -21.33 52.87
C ILE A 9 11.30 -20.29 51.85
N ALA A 10 12.29 -19.67 51.23
CA ALA A 10 12.16 -18.64 50.22
C ALA A 10 11.22 -19.07 49.09
N LEU A 11 10.23 -18.23 48.84
CA LEU A 11 9.29 -18.30 47.74
C LEU A 11 10.01 -17.87 46.45
N ILE A 12 10.58 -18.81 45.70
CA ILE A 12 11.09 -18.54 44.34
C ILE A 12 9.94 -18.81 43.36
N LEU A 13 9.13 -17.78 43.11
CA LEU A 13 8.21 -17.75 41.97
C LEU A 13 9.00 -17.36 40.72
N SER A 14 9.48 -18.36 39.99
CA SER A 14 10.02 -18.17 38.63
C SER A 14 8.87 -17.93 37.66
N ILE A 15 8.41 -16.68 37.55
CA ILE A 15 7.53 -16.24 36.46
C ILE A 15 8.39 -16.16 35.20
N ILE A 16 8.39 -17.22 34.39
CA ILE A 16 8.87 -17.16 33.01
C ILE A 16 7.83 -16.38 32.22
N PHE A 17 7.95 -15.06 32.23
CA PHE A 17 7.25 -14.22 31.26
C PHE A 17 7.91 -14.48 29.91
N SER A 18 7.38 -15.46 29.18
CA SER A 18 7.68 -15.64 27.76
C SER A 18 7.16 -14.39 27.06
N LEU A 19 8.01 -13.35 26.97
CA LEU A 19 7.86 -12.31 25.97
C LEU A 19 7.96 -13.03 24.63
N PHE A 20 6.82 -13.50 24.13
CA PHE A 20 6.63 -13.55 22.69
C PHE A 20 6.81 -12.11 22.25
N LEU A 21 8.04 -11.76 21.86
CA LEU A 21 8.24 -10.70 20.91
C LEU A 21 7.39 -11.13 19.72
N ILE A 22 6.17 -10.60 19.66
CA ILE A 22 5.40 -10.54 18.43
C ILE A 22 6.26 -9.63 17.56
N SER A 23 7.24 -10.22 16.88
CA SER A 23 7.77 -9.65 15.68
C SER A 23 6.57 -9.58 14.76
N GLU A 24 5.92 -8.42 14.66
CA GLU A 24 5.00 -8.19 13.56
C GLU A 24 5.85 -8.33 12.31
N CYS A 25 5.78 -9.51 11.67
CA CYS A 25 6.46 -9.73 10.40
C CYS A 25 5.93 -8.69 9.42
N GLY A 26 6.83 -8.12 8.63
CA GLY A 26 6.42 -7.24 7.55
C GLY A 26 5.48 -7.98 6.60
N ILE A 27 4.70 -7.23 5.84
CA ILE A 27 3.84 -7.79 4.80
C ILE A 27 4.27 -7.31 3.41
N ILE A 28 3.87 -8.05 2.38
CA ILE A 28 4.12 -7.65 0.99
C ILE A 28 2.82 -7.09 0.41
N ALA A 29 2.89 -5.85 -0.09
CA ALA A 29 1.89 -5.23 -0.94
C ALA A 29 2.30 -5.34 -2.42
N VAL A 30 1.33 -5.44 -3.33
CA VAL A 30 1.63 -5.56 -4.78
C VAL A 30 0.62 -4.79 -5.63
N TYR A 31 1.09 -4.20 -6.73
CA TYR A 31 0.23 -3.66 -7.79
C TYR A 31 -0.16 -4.75 -8.79
N TRP A 32 -1.45 -4.82 -9.13
CA TRP A 32 -2.03 -5.75 -10.10
C TRP A 32 -2.98 -5.02 -11.03
N GLY A 33 -2.99 -5.36 -12.33
CA GLY A 33 -4.00 -4.93 -13.27
C GLY A 33 -3.46 -4.32 -14.57
N GLN A 34 -2.16 -4.08 -14.67
CA GLN A 34 -1.56 -3.42 -15.84
C GLN A 34 -0.96 -4.38 -16.87
N ASN A 35 -1.04 -5.70 -16.66
CA ASN A 35 -0.58 -6.65 -17.66
C ASN A 35 -1.38 -7.97 -17.61
N ALA A 36 -2.11 -8.29 -18.69
CA ALA A 36 -2.95 -9.49 -18.75
C ALA A 36 -2.21 -10.82 -18.50
N ARG A 37 -0.88 -10.86 -18.68
CA ARG A 37 -0.05 -12.06 -18.46
C ARG A 37 0.34 -12.26 -16.99
N GLU A 38 0.00 -11.32 -16.11
CA GLU A 38 0.29 -11.40 -14.68
C GLU A 38 -0.58 -12.42 -13.92
N GLY A 39 -1.62 -12.94 -14.58
CA GLY A 39 -2.58 -13.89 -14.00
C GLY A 39 -3.79 -13.18 -13.39
N THR A 40 -4.78 -13.96 -12.96
CA THR A 40 -6.01 -13.38 -12.41
C THR A 40 -5.79 -12.78 -11.02
N LEU A 41 -6.71 -11.94 -10.57
CA LEU A 41 -6.71 -11.43 -9.20
C LEU A 41 -6.83 -12.59 -8.17
N SER A 42 -7.65 -13.60 -8.48
CA SER A 42 -7.78 -14.81 -7.66
C SER A 42 -6.47 -15.59 -7.54
N ASP A 43 -5.72 -15.75 -8.63
CA ASP A 43 -4.40 -16.42 -8.60
C ASP A 43 -3.38 -15.60 -7.81
N THR A 44 -3.43 -14.28 -7.95
CA THR A 44 -2.56 -13.35 -7.23
C THR A 44 -2.77 -13.48 -5.73
N CYS A 45 -4.01 -13.48 -5.26
CA CYS A 45 -4.34 -13.66 -3.85
C CYS A 45 -4.01 -15.08 -3.35
N SER A 46 -4.35 -16.11 -4.13
CA SER A 46 -4.13 -17.52 -3.76
C SER A 46 -2.65 -17.94 -3.76
N SER A 47 -1.75 -17.10 -4.28
CA SER A 47 -0.30 -17.32 -4.15
C SER A 47 0.19 -17.34 -2.69
N GLY A 48 -0.57 -16.71 -1.77
CA GLY A 48 -0.18 -16.55 -0.38
C GLY A 48 1.03 -15.63 -0.17
N LEU A 49 1.47 -14.88 -1.19
CA LEU A 49 2.64 -14.00 -1.13
C LEU A 49 2.31 -12.62 -0.58
N TYR A 50 1.09 -12.14 -0.81
CA TYR A 50 0.69 -10.75 -0.54
C TYR A 50 -0.38 -10.67 0.54
N LYS A 51 -0.37 -9.58 1.30
CA LYS A 51 -1.45 -9.22 2.24
C LYS A 51 -2.24 -7.99 1.81
N ILE A 52 -1.73 -7.31 0.80
CA ILE A 52 -2.34 -6.14 0.20
C ILE A 52 -2.21 -6.25 -1.32
N VAL A 53 -3.30 -6.02 -2.05
CA VAL A 53 -3.31 -5.89 -3.51
C VAL A 53 -3.92 -4.56 -3.92
N ASN A 54 -3.16 -3.77 -4.66
CA ASN A 54 -3.60 -2.51 -5.26
C ASN A 54 -4.08 -2.79 -6.69
N ILE A 55 -5.38 -2.65 -6.95
CA ILE A 55 -5.95 -2.73 -8.29
C ILE A 55 -5.56 -1.44 -9.03
N ALA A 56 -4.67 -1.56 -10.00
CA ALA A 56 -4.11 -0.49 -10.80
C ALA A 56 -4.73 -0.49 -12.21
N PHE A 57 -5.40 0.56 -12.67
CA PHE A 57 -5.63 1.85 -12.01
C PHE A 57 -7.01 2.43 -12.34
N LEU A 58 -7.40 3.48 -11.61
CA LEU A 58 -8.32 4.52 -12.07
C LEU A 58 -7.50 5.74 -12.56
N PRO A 59 -6.98 5.73 -13.80
CA PRO A 59 -6.07 6.77 -14.31
C PRO A 59 -6.79 7.99 -14.92
N THR A 60 -8.11 8.08 -14.80
CA THR A 60 -8.87 9.22 -15.34
C THR A 60 -9.95 9.58 -14.34
N PHE A 61 -9.92 10.81 -13.84
CA PHE A 61 -10.91 11.39 -12.93
C PHE A 61 -10.70 12.91 -12.76
N GLY A 62 -11.69 13.58 -12.16
CA GLY A 62 -11.64 15.00 -11.84
C GLY A 62 -11.70 15.91 -13.06
N ASN A 63 -11.70 17.23 -12.84
CA ASN A 63 -11.91 18.25 -13.87
C ASN A 63 -13.18 18.03 -14.71
N GLY A 64 -14.25 17.51 -14.09
CA GLY A 64 -15.52 17.22 -14.76
C GLY A 64 -15.50 15.99 -15.69
N GLN A 65 -14.40 15.26 -15.74
CA GLN A 65 -14.30 14.04 -16.53
C GLN A 65 -15.13 12.90 -15.91
N THR A 66 -15.70 12.04 -16.75
CA THR A 66 -16.24 10.75 -16.29
C THR A 66 -15.08 9.84 -15.90
N PRO A 67 -14.98 9.35 -14.65
CA PRO A 67 -13.86 8.52 -14.27
C PRO A 67 -13.81 7.20 -15.04
N LYS A 68 -12.62 6.76 -15.43
CA LYS A 68 -12.42 5.54 -16.23
C LYS A 68 -11.38 4.64 -15.57
N LEU A 69 -11.77 3.38 -15.36
CA LEU A 69 -10.88 2.30 -14.92
C LEU A 69 -10.07 1.81 -16.12
N ASN A 70 -8.81 1.45 -15.90
CA ASN A 70 -7.98 0.75 -16.89
C ASN A 70 -7.33 -0.46 -16.22
N LEU A 71 -7.63 -1.66 -16.71
CA LEU A 71 -7.03 -2.92 -16.27
C LEU A 71 -6.34 -3.64 -17.43
N ALA A 72 -5.68 -2.86 -18.30
CA ALA A 72 -5.01 -3.33 -19.50
C ALA A 72 -5.86 -4.37 -20.27
N GLY A 73 -5.35 -5.59 -20.44
CA GLY A 73 -6.04 -6.67 -21.16
C GLY A 73 -6.87 -7.63 -20.29
N HIS A 74 -7.11 -7.34 -19.01
CA HIS A 74 -7.85 -8.27 -18.12
C HIS A 74 -9.36 -8.28 -18.37
N CYS A 75 -9.92 -7.10 -18.63
CA CYS A 75 -11.34 -6.89 -18.87
C CYS A 75 -11.58 -5.47 -19.40
N ASP A 76 -12.75 -5.27 -20.01
CA ASP A 76 -13.21 -3.96 -20.45
C ASP A 76 -14.29 -3.44 -19.48
N PRO A 77 -14.07 -2.31 -18.77
CA PRO A 77 -15.06 -1.74 -17.87
C PRO A 77 -16.20 -1.05 -18.61
N SER A 78 -16.02 -0.61 -19.86
CA SER A 78 -17.04 0.12 -20.62
C SER A 78 -18.22 -0.78 -21.04
N SER A 79 -17.96 -2.06 -21.26
CA SER A 79 -18.97 -3.10 -21.50
C SER A 79 -19.46 -3.78 -20.21
N GLY A 80 -19.00 -3.35 -19.03
CA GLY A 80 -19.28 -4.02 -17.76
C GLY A 80 -18.52 -5.33 -17.54
N GLY A 81 -17.62 -5.70 -18.46
CA GLY A 81 -16.86 -6.96 -18.42
C GLY A 81 -15.93 -7.10 -17.21
N CYS A 82 -15.62 -6.01 -16.50
CA CYS A 82 -14.84 -6.03 -15.26
C CYS A 82 -15.64 -6.38 -14.01
N GLN A 83 -16.98 -6.42 -14.07
CA GLN A 83 -17.82 -6.76 -12.90
C GLN A 83 -17.56 -8.17 -12.36
N LYS A 84 -17.06 -9.08 -13.21
CA LYS A 84 -16.63 -10.43 -12.81
C LYS A 84 -15.55 -10.44 -11.72
N LEU A 85 -14.78 -9.35 -11.57
CA LEU A 85 -13.74 -9.25 -10.53
C LEU A 85 -14.33 -9.19 -9.11
N SER A 86 -15.63 -8.93 -8.97
CA SER A 86 -16.33 -8.91 -7.69
C SER A 86 -16.13 -10.20 -6.88
N SER A 87 -16.18 -11.37 -7.52
CA SER A 87 -15.95 -12.66 -6.84
C SER A 87 -14.48 -12.84 -6.42
N SER A 88 -13.53 -12.46 -7.27
CA SER A 88 -12.10 -12.48 -6.96
C SER A 88 -11.74 -11.56 -5.80
N ILE A 89 -12.32 -10.35 -5.75
CA ILE A 89 -12.14 -9.41 -4.64
C ILE A 89 -12.61 -10.05 -3.32
N ARG A 90 -13.83 -10.61 -3.30
CA ARG A 90 -14.35 -11.29 -2.11
C ARG A 90 -13.51 -12.49 -1.70
N GLN A 91 -12.97 -13.24 -2.67
CA GLN A 91 -12.05 -14.34 -2.40
C GLN A 91 -10.76 -13.83 -1.72
N CYS A 92 -10.12 -12.80 -2.25
CA CYS A 92 -8.95 -12.17 -1.61
C CYS A 92 -9.27 -11.75 -0.17
N GLN A 93 -10.39 -11.06 0.03
CA GLN A 93 -10.82 -10.58 1.34
C GLN A 93 -11.10 -11.73 2.32
N SER A 94 -11.68 -12.85 1.85
CA SER A 94 -11.88 -14.04 2.67
C SER A 94 -10.57 -14.70 3.13
N GLN A 95 -9.46 -14.45 2.43
CA GLN A 95 -8.10 -14.87 2.80
C GLN A 95 -7.37 -13.84 3.67
N GLY A 96 -8.08 -12.78 4.11
CA GLY A 96 -7.52 -11.70 4.92
C GLY A 96 -6.64 -10.72 4.14
N ILE A 97 -6.70 -10.74 2.80
CA ILE A 97 -5.96 -9.82 1.93
C ILE A 97 -6.80 -8.56 1.73
N LYS A 98 -6.21 -7.39 1.99
CA LYS A 98 -6.87 -6.11 1.69
C LYS A 98 -6.75 -5.82 0.20
N VAL A 99 -7.84 -5.39 -0.42
CA VAL A 99 -7.89 -5.02 -1.83
C VAL A 99 -8.26 -3.55 -1.94
N MET A 100 -7.36 -2.74 -2.49
CA MET A 100 -7.56 -1.32 -2.71
C MET A 100 -7.72 -1.00 -4.18
N LEU A 101 -8.41 0.10 -4.48
CA LEU A 101 -8.34 0.73 -5.80
C LEU A 101 -7.23 1.78 -5.77
N SER A 102 -6.28 1.67 -6.69
CA SER A 102 -5.28 2.72 -6.88
C SER A 102 -5.77 3.76 -7.89
N ILE A 103 -5.78 5.03 -7.45
CA ILE A 103 -6.09 6.19 -8.29
C ILE A 103 -4.79 6.82 -8.77
N GLY A 104 -4.74 7.18 -10.05
CA GLY A 104 -3.57 7.81 -10.66
C GLY A 104 -2.72 6.84 -11.50
N GLY A 105 -1.45 6.69 -11.13
CA GLY A 105 -0.38 6.01 -11.86
C GLY A 105 0.40 6.93 -12.81
N GLY A 106 1.57 6.51 -13.27
CA GLY A 106 2.44 7.34 -14.13
C GLY A 106 1.83 7.80 -15.46
N ALA A 107 0.79 7.13 -15.95
CA ALA A 107 0.04 7.50 -17.16
C ALA A 107 -1.44 7.74 -16.86
N GLY A 108 -2.05 8.73 -17.51
CA GLY A 108 -3.47 9.04 -17.34
C GLY A 108 -3.81 10.50 -17.56
N SER A 109 -5.09 10.84 -17.35
CA SER A 109 -5.58 12.22 -17.32
C SER A 109 -6.40 12.43 -16.06
N TYR A 110 -5.69 12.65 -14.96
CA TYR A 110 -6.29 12.88 -13.65
C TYR A 110 -5.74 14.17 -13.03
N SER A 111 -6.64 14.95 -12.44
CA SER A 111 -6.33 16.15 -11.68
C SER A 111 -7.58 16.59 -10.95
N LEU A 112 -7.41 17.31 -9.84
CA LEU A 112 -8.51 17.96 -9.13
C LEU A 112 -8.44 19.47 -9.36
N SER A 113 -9.57 20.08 -9.69
CA SER A 113 -9.67 21.52 -10.00
C SER A 113 -10.06 22.38 -8.79
N SER A 114 -10.69 21.77 -7.78
CA SER A 114 -11.23 22.47 -6.60
C SER A 114 -11.52 21.49 -5.47
N ASP A 115 -11.77 22.00 -4.26
CA ASP A 115 -12.29 21.20 -3.15
C ASP A 115 -13.65 20.54 -3.47
N ASN A 116 -14.48 21.21 -4.26
CA ASN A 116 -15.75 20.64 -4.70
C ASN A 116 -15.54 19.46 -5.65
N ASP A 117 -14.60 19.58 -6.59
CA ASP A 117 -14.20 18.49 -7.48
C ASP A 117 -13.64 17.29 -6.68
N ALA A 118 -12.77 17.56 -5.69
CA ALA A 118 -12.28 16.53 -4.77
C ALA A 118 -13.41 15.78 -4.04
N ARG A 119 -14.44 16.50 -3.56
CA ARG A 119 -15.62 15.87 -2.92
C ARG A 119 -16.48 15.08 -3.92
N GLN A 120 -16.61 15.56 -5.15
CA GLN A 120 -17.32 14.82 -6.21
C GLN A 120 -16.61 13.51 -6.54
N VAL A 121 -15.28 13.54 -6.67
CA VAL A 121 -14.46 12.33 -6.86
C VAL A 121 -14.58 11.40 -5.65
N ALA A 122 -14.52 11.92 -4.42
CA ALA A 122 -14.72 11.12 -3.21
C ALA A 122 -16.08 10.41 -3.20
N ASN A 123 -17.15 11.13 -3.55
CA ASN A 123 -18.50 10.57 -3.65
C ASN A 123 -18.62 9.53 -4.77
N TYR A 124 -17.96 9.74 -5.90
CA TYR A 124 -17.88 8.75 -6.97
C TYR A 124 -17.20 7.46 -6.49
N LEU A 125 -16.04 7.57 -5.84
CA LEU A 125 -15.28 6.44 -5.30
C LEU A 125 -16.10 5.68 -4.25
N TRP A 126 -16.77 6.42 -3.36
CA TRP A 126 -17.66 5.84 -2.35
C TRP A 126 -18.75 4.96 -2.96
N ASN A 127 -19.48 5.51 -3.94
CA ASN A 127 -20.64 4.85 -4.54
C ASN A 127 -20.30 3.73 -5.53
N ASN A 128 -19.14 3.80 -6.20
CA ASN A 128 -18.78 2.87 -7.26
C ASN A 128 -17.82 1.76 -6.82
N PHE A 129 -17.08 1.95 -5.73
CA PHE A 129 -16.03 1.01 -5.30
C PHE A 129 -16.05 0.67 -3.81
N LEU A 130 -16.58 1.56 -2.97
CA LEU A 130 -16.68 1.35 -1.52
C LEU A 130 -18.13 1.05 -1.11
N GLY A 131 -18.54 1.48 0.10
CA GLY A 131 -19.81 1.09 0.72
C GLY A 131 -21.05 1.84 0.26
N GLY A 132 -20.91 2.77 -0.70
CA GLY A 132 -22.06 3.46 -1.30
C GLY A 132 -22.77 2.60 -2.34
N LYS A 133 -23.76 3.20 -3.02
CA LYS A 133 -24.61 2.50 -3.99
C LYS A 133 -24.50 3.13 -5.38
N SER A 134 -24.39 2.29 -6.39
CA SER A 134 -24.38 2.66 -7.81
C SER A 134 -24.90 1.49 -8.63
N ASN A 135 -25.67 1.76 -9.69
CA ASN A 135 -26.15 0.74 -10.61
C ASN A 135 -25.09 0.32 -11.64
N SER A 136 -23.95 1.02 -11.68
CA SER A 136 -22.92 0.86 -12.72
C SER A 136 -21.52 0.73 -12.11
N ARG A 137 -21.39 -0.06 -11.04
CA ARG A 137 -20.11 -0.30 -10.36
C ARG A 137 -19.11 -0.99 -11.31
N PRO A 138 -17.93 -0.41 -11.60
CA PRO A 138 -17.01 -0.97 -12.61
C PRO A 138 -16.46 -2.36 -12.27
N LEU A 139 -16.27 -2.64 -10.98
CA LEU A 139 -15.77 -3.94 -10.47
C LEU A 139 -16.89 -4.82 -9.88
N GLY A 140 -18.15 -4.46 -10.14
CA GLY A 140 -19.32 -5.13 -9.58
C GLY A 140 -19.57 -4.78 -8.11
N GLU A 141 -20.34 -5.62 -7.43
CA GLU A 141 -20.90 -5.32 -6.09
C GLU A 141 -19.89 -5.46 -4.94
N ALA A 142 -18.65 -5.86 -5.21
CA ALA A 142 -17.67 -6.01 -4.14
C ALA A 142 -17.32 -4.62 -3.55
N VAL A 143 -17.16 -4.59 -2.23
CA VAL A 143 -16.77 -3.39 -1.49
C VAL A 143 -15.28 -3.49 -1.20
N LEU A 144 -14.48 -2.64 -1.84
CA LEU A 144 -13.04 -2.58 -1.61
C LEU A 144 -12.71 -2.16 -0.18
N ASP A 145 -11.49 -2.45 0.26
CA ASP A 145 -11.01 -2.10 1.59
C ASP A 145 -10.60 -0.64 1.69
N GLY A 146 -10.17 -0.02 0.59
CA GLY A 146 -9.67 1.34 0.62
C GLY A 146 -9.29 1.91 -0.74
N ILE A 147 -8.72 3.11 -0.68
CA ILE A 147 -8.22 3.86 -1.83
C ILE A 147 -6.72 4.10 -1.65
N ASP A 148 -5.97 3.74 -2.68
CA ASP A 148 -4.55 4.00 -2.80
C ASP A 148 -4.29 5.24 -3.66
N PHE A 149 -3.51 6.18 -3.15
CA PHE A 149 -3.15 7.43 -3.81
C PHE A 149 -1.78 7.28 -4.46
N ASP A 150 -1.77 6.95 -5.74
CA ASP A 150 -0.57 6.89 -6.58
C ASP A 150 -0.56 8.10 -7.54
N ILE A 151 -0.38 9.29 -6.96
CA ILE A 151 -0.45 10.55 -7.70
C ILE A 151 0.96 10.97 -8.10
N GLU A 152 1.28 10.80 -9.39
CA GLU A 152 2.63 11.04 -9.91
C GLU A 152 2.79 12.40 -10.61
N HIS A 153 1.71 13.18 -10.74
CA HIS A 153 1.72 14.53 -11.33
C HIS A 153 1.29 15.60 -10.32
N GLU A 154 1.96 16.75 -10.34
CA GLU A 154 1.75 17.84 -9.34
C GLU A 154 0.42 18.61 -9.52
N GLN A 155 -0.32 18.34 -10.60
CA GLN A 155 -1.55 19.05 -10.95
C GLN A 155 -2.66 18.74 -9.94
N GLY A 156 -3.26 19.81 -9.39
CA GLY A 156 -4.30 19.68 -8.37
C GLY A 156 -3.78 19.24 -7.00
N GLN A 157 -2.47 19.26 -6.76
CA GLN A 157 -1.85 18.76 -5.51
C GLN A 157 -2.49 19.32 -4.22
N SER A 158 -2.99 20.57 -4.24
CA SER A 158 -3.61 21.22 -3.08
C SER A 158 -4.91 20.55 -2.63
N TYR A 159 -5.59 19.82 -3.51
CA TYR A 159 -6.93 19.28 -3.27
C TYR A 159 -6.94 17.81 -2.83
N TYR A 160 -5.82 17.09 -2.93
CA TYR A 160 -5.77 15.69 -2.46
C TYR A 160 -5.92 15.56 -0.94
N ALA A 161 -5.58 16.60 -0.17
CA ALA A 161 -5.92 16.66 1.26
C ALA A 161 -7.44 16.67 1.50
N THR A 162 -8.19 17.36 0.66
CA THR A 162 -9.67 17.38 0.72
C THR A 162 -10.25 16.04 0.29
N LEU A 163 -9.69 15.40 -0.75
CA LEU A 163 -10.08 14.05 -1.15
C LEU A 163 -9.85 13.04 -0.01
N ALA A 164 -8.68 13.05 0.63
CA ALA A 164 -8.35 12.16 1.74
C ALA A 164 -9.30 12.34 2.93
N ARG A 165 -9.59 13.59 3.32
CA ARG A 165 -10.56 13.89 4.40
C ARG A 165 -11.95 13.37 4.05
N ALA A 166 -12.44 13.65 2.84
CA ALA A 166 -13.77 13.23 2.40
C ALA A 166 -13.90 11.69 2.36
N LEU A 167 -12.88 10.97 1.88
CA LEU A 167 -12.86 9.50 1.90
C LEU A 167 -12.80 8.95 3.34
N SER A 168 -11.97 9.54 4.19
CA SER A 168 -11.88 9.15 5.60
C SER A 168 -13.20 9.33 6.34
N ASP A 169 -13.96 10.38 6.04
CA ASP A 169 -15.25 10.68 6.68
C ASP A 169 -16.31 9.58 6.42
N TYR A 170 -16.25 8.88 5.28
CA TYR A 170 -17.14 7.74 5.01
C TYR A 170 -16.92 6.55 5.96
N SER A 171 -15.77 6.46 6.62
CA SER A 171 -15.56 5.45 7.67
C SER A 171 -16.55 5.57 8.83
N LYS A 172 -17.14 6.76 9.05
CA LYS A 172 -18.19 6.99 10.07
C LYS A 172 -19.54 6.37 9.68
N GLN A 173 -19.70 5.95 8.42
CA GLN A 173 -20.96 5.43 7.87
C GLN A 173 -20.96 3.89 7.75
N GLY A 174 -19.90 3.20 8.18
CA GLY A 174 -19.86 1.74 8.12
C GLY A 174 -18.44 1.17 8.23
N LYS A 175 -18.05 0.34 7.26
CA LYS A 175 -16.72 -0.27 7.19
C LYS A 175 -15.66 0.84 7.08
N LYS A 176 -14.56 0.70 7.83
CA LYS A 176 -13.37 1.56 7.70
C LYS A 176 -12.93 1.62 6.23
N VAL A 177 -12.72 2.84 5.73
CA VAL A 177 -12.05 3.11 4.46
C VAL A 177 -10.56 3.25 4.74
N TYR A 178 -9.77 2.30 4.27
CA TYR A 178 -8.32 2.41 4.35
C TYR A 178 -7.81 3.44 3.34
N LEU A 179 -6.84 4.26 3.77
CA LEU A 179 -6.16 5.21 2.89
C LEU A 179 -4.68 4.83 2.80
N THR A 180 -4.21 4.61 1.58
CA THR A 180 -2.79 4.33 1.32
C THR A 180 -2.23 5.31 0.31
N ALA A 181 -0.91 5.47 0.28
CA ALA A 181 -0.25 6.39 -0.63
C ALA A 181 1.08 5.83 -1.14
N ALA A 182 1.40 6.16 -2.39
CA ALA A 182 2.63 5.82 -3.07
C ALA A 182 3.45 7.07 -3.43
N PRO A 183 3.93 7.87 -2.46
CA PRO A 183 4.79 9.01 -2.79
C PRO A 183 6.11 8.55 -3.40
N GLN A 184 6.70 9.38 -4.26
CA GLN A 184 8.09 9.19 -4.68
C GLN A 184 9.04 9.38 -3.48
N CYS A 185 10.25 8.80 -3.54
CA CYS A 185 11.19 8.90 -2.43
C CYS A 185 11.75 10.31 -2.13
N PRO A 186 11.79 11.30 -3.04
CA PRO A 186 12.19 12.67 -2.68
C PRO A 186 11.22 13.27 -1.65
N PHE A 187 11.76 13.81 -0.56
CA PHE A 187 10.97 14.40 0.51
C PHE A 187 11.08 15.94 0.53
N PRO A 188 9.98 16.70 0.66
CA PRO A 188 8.59 16.22 0.62
C PRO A 188 8.15 15.82 -0.79
N ASP A 189 7.21 14.89 -0.89
CA ASP A 189 6.61 14.51 -2.19
C ASP A 189 5.76 15.67 -2.74
N ARG A 190 5.99 16.04 -4.00
CA ARG A 190 5.39 17.24 -4.59
C ARG A 190 3.90 17.09 -4.92
N SER A 191 3.39 15.87 -5.01
CA SER A 191 2.00 15.61 -5.37
C SER A 191 1.13 15.32 -4.15
N LEU A 192 1.71 14.64 -3.15
CA LEU A 192 1.00 14.04 -2.03
C LEU A 192 1.31 14.66 -0.66
N ASN A 193 2.29 15.57 -0.54
CA ASN A 193 2.65 16.11 0.77
C ASN A 193 1.48 16.78 1.51
N THR A 194 0.60 17.49 0.79
CA THR A 194 -0.61 18.09 1.38
C THR A 194 -1.56 17.03 1.95
N ALA A 195 -1.75 15.92 1.23
CA ALA A 195 -2.59 14.81 1.65
C ALA A 195 -1.96 14.05 2.82
N LEU A 196 -0.68 13.70 2.74
CA LEU A 196 0.05 12.98 3.78
C LEU A 196 0.12 13.79 5.10
N SER A 197 0.20 15.12 5.01
CA SER A 197 0.19 16.02 6.17
C SER A 197 -1.13 16.00 6.95
N THR A 198 -2.21 15.43 6.40
CA THR A 198 -3.47 15.24 7.15
C THR A 198 -3.34 14.20 8.26
N GLY A 199 -2.37 13.29 8.17
CA GLY A 199 -2.19 12.19 9.13
C GLY A 199 -3.28 11.12 9.06
N LEU A 200 -4.02 11.04 7.95
CA LEU A 200 -5.13 10.10 7.75
C LEU A 200 -4.72 8.78 7.08
N PHE A 201 -3.50 8.68 6.55
CA PHE A 201 -3.05 7.53 5.79
C PHE A 201 -2.64 6.38 6.72
N ASP A 202 -3.17 5.19 6.44
CA ASP A 202 -2.85 3.96 7.18
C ASP A 202 -1.49 3.41 6.76
N TYR A 203 -1.26 3.30 5.46
CA TYR A 203 -0.04 2.71 4.88
C TYR A 203 0.59 3.63 3.85
N VAL A 204 1.90 3.81 3.91
CA VAL A 204 2.64 4.62 2.93
C VAL A 204 3.77 3.78 2.35
N TRP A 205 3.69 3.42 1.06
CA TRP A 205 4.75 2.72 0.33
C TRP A 205 5.53 3.69 -0.53
N ILE A 206 6.64 4.18 0.02
CA ILE A 206 7.50 5.15 -0.64
C ILE A 206 8.19 4.47 -1.83
N GLN A 207 8.07 5.04 -3.02
CA GLN A 207 8.67 4.52 -4.25
C GLN A 207 10.17 4.83 -4.26
N PHE A 208 11.01 3.88 -3.81
CA PHE A 208 12.48 4.01 -3.78
C PHE A 208 13.11 3.59 -5.12
N TYR A 209 12.56 4.10 -6.21
CA TYR A 209 12.99 3.87 -7.58
C TYR A 209 12.58 5.05 -8.47
N ASN A 210 13.09 5.07 -9.71
CA ASN A 210 12.98 6.20 -10.64
C ASN A 210 13.57 7.52 -10.10
N ASN A 211 14.36 7.46 -9.03
CA ASN A 211 14.80 8.62 -8.25
C ASN A 211 16.20 8.39 -7.64
N PRO A 212 17.27 8.60 -8.43
CA PRO A 212 18.66 8.40 -8.00
C PRO A 212 19.06 9.06 -6.66
N PRO A 213 18.53 10.24 -6.28
CA PRO A 213 18.90 10.87 -5.00
C PRO A 213 18.46 10.12 -3.74
N CYS A 214 17.53 9.17 -3.84
CA CYS A 214 16.95 8.50 -2.66
C CYS A 214 16.66 7.01 -2.85
N GLU A 215 16.83 6.45 -4.05
CA GLU A 215 16.83 5.00 -4.23
C GLU A 215 18.03 4.32 -3.55
N TYR A 216 17.92 3.01 -3.36
CA TYR A 216 19.01 2.23 -2.79
C TYR A 216 20.05 1.87 -3.87
N THR A 217 21.32 2.11 -3.57
CA THR A 217 22.46 1.57 -4.30
C THR A 217 23.52 1.09 -3.31
N SER A 218 24.19 -0.03 -3.59
CA SER A 218 25.24 -0.54 -2.70
C SER A 218 26.45 0.39 -2.60
N SER A 219 26.70 1.22 -3.62
CA SER A 219 27.75 2.25 -3.60
C SER A 219 27.39 3.48 -2.76
N SER A 220 26.11 3.73 -2.49
CA SER A 220 25.65 4.91 -1.74
C SER A 220 24.38 4.61 -0.91
N PRO A 221 24.44 3.66 0.03
CA PRO A 221 23.26 3.23 0.79
C PRO A 221 22.69 4.33 1.70
N ASN A 222 23.50 5.33 2.05
CA ASN A 222 23.08 6.44 2.91
C ASN A 222 21.99 7.31 2.30
N ASN A 223 21.90 7.41 0.96
CA ASN A 223 20.83 8.17 0.30
C ASN A 223 19.45 7.61 0.65
N PHE A 224 19.29 6.30 0.45
CA PHE A 224 18.10 5.55 0.86
C PHE A 224 17.85 5.65 2.37
N LYS A 225 18.87 5.39 3.20
CA LYS A 225 18.72 5.40 4.67
C LYS A 225 18.25 6.77 5.18
N ASN A 226 18.82 7.85 4.66
CA ASN A 226 18.43 9.22 5.01
C ASN A 226 17.00 9.53 4.57
N SER A 227 16.60 9.13 3.36
CA SER A 227 15.23 9.30 2.87
C SER A 227 14.23 8.50 3.72
N TRP A 228 14.49 7.22 4.00
CA TRP A 228 13.66 6.39 4.88
C TRP A 228 13.45 7.01 6.26
N ASN A 229 14.53 7.44 6.91
CA ASN A 229 14.46 8.10 8.21
C ASN A 229 13.68 9.41 8.14
N LYS A 230 13.85 10.19 7.06
CA LYS A 230 13.12 11.44 6.88
C LYS A 230 11.62 11.20 6.75
N TRP A 231 11.20 10.26 5.92
CA TRP A 231 9.80 9.88 5.73
C TRP A 231 9.15 9.39 7.02
N THR A 232 9.76 8.41 7.68
CA THR A 232 9.18 7.74 8.87
C THR A 232 9.12 8.65 10.10
N SER A 233 10.00 9.66 10.19
CA SER A 233 9.98 10.66 11.27
C SER A 233 9.08 11.87 10.99
N SER A 234 8.89 12.24 9.71
CA SER A 234 8.18 13.49 9.36
C SER A 234 6.69 13.30 9.06
N ILE A 235 6.26 12.11 8.65
CA ILE A 235 4.85 11.83 8.30
C ILE A 235 4.16 10.98 9.38
N LYS A 236 2.92 11.35 9.70
CA LYS A 236 2.03 10.55 10.55
C LYS A 236 1.27 9.54 9.68
N ALA A 237 1.68 8.28 9.76
CA ALA A 237 0.99 7.12 9.21
C ALA A 237 1.20 5.93 10.16
N ASN A 238 0.37 4.88 10.05
CA ASN A 238 0.51 3.72 10.92
C ASN A 238 1.77 2.91 10.57
N GLN A 239 1.95 2.60 9.29
CA GLN A 239 3.11 1.84 8.82
C GLN A 239 3.67 2.38 7.49
N PHE A 240 4.98 2.24 7.32
CA PHE A 240 5.71 2.59 6.11
C PHE A 240 6.29 1.35 5.45
N PHE A 241 6.31 1.36 4.12
CA PHE A 241 6.74 0.25 3.29
C PHE A 241 7.85 0.72 2.36
N VAL A 242 8.80 -0.16 2.09
CA VAL A 242 9.82 0.07 1.07
C VAL A 242 9.23 -0.32 -0.29
N GLY A 243 8.88 0.66 -1.12
CA GLY A 243 8.39 0.44 -2.48
C GLY A 243 9.54 0.17 -3.44
N LEU A 244 9.47 -0.96 -4.15
CA LEU A 244 10.55 -1.47 -4.99
C LEU A 244 10.04 -1.98 -6.35
N PRO A 245 10.84 -1.87 -7.41
CA PRO A 245 10.60 -2.60 -8.65
C PRO A 245 10.81 -4.09 -8.40
N ALA A 246 9.88 -4.94 -8.84
CA ALA A 246 9.97 -6.38 -8.70
C ALA A 246 11.00 -7.02 -9.67
N SER A 247 11.45 -6.27 -10.68
CA SER A 247 12.51 -6.66 -11.62
C SER A 247 13.21 -5.41 -12.17
N THR A 248 14.34 -5.58 -12.86
CA THR A 248 14.99 -4.49 -13.60
C THR A 248 14.17 -3.94 -14.77
N ALA A 249 13.15 -4.67 -15.24
CA ALA A 249 12.26 -4.23 -16.31
C ALA A 249 11.06 -3.42 -15.80
N ALA A 250 10.83 -3.39 -14.48
CA ALA A 250 9.67 -2.74 -13.89
C ALA A 250 9.85 -1.23 -13.66
N ALA A 251 11.09 -0.72 -13.71
CA ALA A 251 11.43 0.68 -13.50
C ALA A 251 12.72 1.05 -14.25
N GLY A 252 12.97 2.34 -14.45
CA GLY A 252 14.19 2.82 -15.12
C GLY A 252 15.46 2.62 -14.29
N ASN A 253 15.34 2.65 -12.96
CA ASN A 253 16.42 2.44 -11.99
C ASN A 253 15.83 2.03 -10.61
N GLY A 254 16.67 1.89 -9.58
CA GLY A 254 16.24 1.54 -8.22
C GLY A 254 15.88 0.07 -7.96
N TYR A 255 16.11 -0.85 -8.90
CA TYR A 255 15.97 -2.29 -8.61
C TYR A 255 17.03 -2.76 -7.61
N VAL A 256 16.59 -3.38 -6.52
CA VAL A 256 17.47 -3.95 -5.49
C VAL A 256 17.53 -5.47 -5.65
N PRO A 257 18.69 -6.09 -5.87
CA PRO A 257 18.79 -7.56 -5.94
C PRO A 257 18.27 -8.23 -4.66
N LYS A 258 17.59 -9.37 -4.80
CA LYS A 258 16.94 -10.10 -3.68
C LYS A 258 17.85 -10.29 -2.46
N GLN A 259 19.10 -10.72 -2.68
CA GLN A 259 20.05 -10.94 -1.59
C GLN A 259 20.46 -9.63 -0.92
N VAL A 260 20.66 -8.56 -1.68
CA VAL A 260 20.98 -7.23 -1.16
C VAL A 260 19.81 -6.66 -0.35
N LEU A 261 18.56 -6.89 -0.80
CA LEU A 261 17.38 -6.54 -0.01
C LEU A 261 17.42 -7.23 1.36
N ILE A 262 17.68 -8.54 1.37
CA ILE A 262 17.71 -9.39 2.58
C ILE A 262 18.86 -9.00 3.51
N SER A 263 20.06 -8.80 2.99
CA SER A 263 21.27 -8.62 3.80
C SER A 263 21.55 -7.17 4.21
N GLU A 264 21.03 -6.19 3.48
CA GLU A 264 21.40 -4.78 3.69
C GLU A 264 20.21 -3.86 3.95
N VAL A 265 19.15 -3.97 3.15
CA VAL A 265 18.01 -3.04 3.24
C VAL A 265 17.07 -3.41 4.38
N LEU A 266 16.58 -4.65 4.42
CA LEU A 266 15.64 -5.14 5.44
C LEU A 266 16.19 -5.00 6.87
N PRO A 267 17.45 -5.37 7.17
CA PRO A 267 18.00 -5.20 8.52
C PRO A 267 17.98 -3.75 8.99
N PHE A 268 18.18 -2.79 8.08
CA PHE A 268 18.12 -1.37 8.41
C PHE A 268 16.67 -0.91 8.67
N VAL A 269 15.75 -1.13 7.72
CA VAL A 269 14.38 -0.59 7.84
C VAL A 269 13.58 -1.24 8.96
N LYS A 270 13.85 -2.51 9.28
CA LYS A 270 13.26 -3.23 10.43
C LYS A 270 13.65 -2.65 11.78
N GLY A 271 14.68 -1.80 11.85
CA GLY A 271 15.00 -1.02 13.05
C GLY A 271 13.95 0.06 13.39
N SER A 272 13.06 0.40 12.46
CA SER A 272 11.96 1.34 12.69
C SER A 272 10.72 0.61 13.22
N SER A 273 10.15 1.09 14.33
CA SER A 273 8.86 0.59 14.83
C SER A 273 7.68 0.87 13.91
N LYS A 274 7.85 1.72 12.88
CA LYS A 274 6.83 1.98 11.85
C LYS A 274 7.03 1.15 10.59
N TYR A 275 7.99 0.22 10.55
CA TYR A 275 8.17 -0.67 9.40
C TYR A 275 6.95 -1.60 9.25
N GLY A 276 6.30 -1.54 8.08
CA GLY A 276 5.16 -2.40 7.73
C GLY A 276 5.50 -3.51 6.75
N GLY A 277 6.60 -3.40 6.00
CA GLY A 277 6.95 -4.37 4.98
C GLY A 277 7.53 -3.76 3.71
N ILE A 278 7.29 -4.42 2.57
CA ILE A 278 7.68 -3.95 1.24
C ILE A 278 6.46 -3.84 0.32
N MET A 279 6.56 -2.98 -0.69
CA MET A 279 5.62 -2.91 -1.80
C MET A 279 6.35 -3.22 -3.09
N LEU A 280 5.72 -4.02 -3.96
CA LEU A 280 6.30 -4.42 -5.25
C LEU A 280 5.50 -3.86 -6.42
N TYR A 281 6.18 -3.08 -7.27
CA TYR A 281 5.71 -2.73 -8.60
C TYR A 281 6.40 -3.66 -9.62
N ASP A 282 5.73 -4.60 -10.28
CA ASP A 282 4.32 -4.98 -10.20
C ASP A 282 4.19 -6.51 -10.12
N ARG A 283 2.95 -7.03 -10.09
CA ARG A 283 2.67 -8.47 -10.04
C ARG A 283 3.20 -9.21 -11.27
N TYR A 284 3.16 -8.60 -12.47
CA TYR A 284 3.72 -9.21 -13.67
C TYR A 284 5.21 -9.49 -13.51
N ASN A 285 5.98 -8.46 -13.15
CA ASN A 285 7.42 -8.55 -12.97
C ASN A 285 7.80 -9.47 -11.81
N ASP A 286 7.03 -9.43 -10.72
CA ASP A 286 7.22 -10.34 -9.60
C ASP A 286 6.99 -11.80 -10.00
N LYS A 287 6.00 -12.08 -10.87
CA LYS A 287 5.77 -13.43 -11.40
C LYS A 287 6.97 -13.95 -12.19
N GLN A 288 7.57 -13.11 -13.02
CA GLN A 288 8.69 -13.51 -13.87
C GLN A 288 9.98 -13.65 -13.07
N ASN A 289 10.24 -12.72 -12.14
CA ASN A 289 11.47 -12.69 -11.38
C ASN A 289 11.40 -13.55 -10.11
N GLY A 290 10.22 -13.90 -9.59
CA GLY A 290 10.06 -14.59 -8.31
C GLY A 290 10.64 -13.78 -7.14
N TYR A 291 10.40 -12.47 -7.13
CA TYR A 291 11.01 -11.56 -6.17
C TYR A 291 10.44 -11.77 -4.76
N SER A 292 9.11 -11.66 -4.62
CA SER A 292 8.40 -11.86 -3.36
C SER A 292 8.63 -13.26 -2.79
N SER A 293 8.59 -14.31 -3.62
CA SER A 293 8.87 -15.69 -3.20
C SER A 293 10.24 -15.84 -2.54
N ALA A 294 11.26 -15.15 -3.05
CA ALA A 294 12.62 -15.22 -2.52
C ALA A 294 12.78 -14.44 -1.19
N VAL A 295 12.03 -13.35 -1.01
CA VAL A 295 12.25 -12.42 0.12
C VAL A 295 11.19 -12.55 1.21
N LYS A 296 10.06 -13.23 0.96
CA LYS A 296 8.92 -13.37 1.88
C LYS A 296 9.31 -13.86 3.27
N GLY A 297 10.25 -14.81 3.38
CA GLY A 297 10.71 -15.32 4.67
C GLY A 297 11.56 -14.32 5.47
N SER A 298 12.03 -13.25 4.82
CA SER A 298 12.87 -12.21 5.42
C SER A 298 12.15 -10.89 5.64
N VAL A 299 10.99 -10.66 5.01
CA VAL A 299 10.10 -9.50 5.24
C VAL A 299 9.36 -9.70 6.55
#